data_AF-A0A8X6G4T4-F1
#
_entry.id   AF-A0A8X6G4T4-F1
#
_cell.length_a   1.000
_cell.length_b   1.000
_cell.length_c   1.000
_cell.angle_alpha   90.00
_cell.angle_beta   90.00
_cell.angle_gamma   90.00
#
_symmetry.space_group_name_H-M   'P 1'
#
loop_
_entity.id
_entity.type
_entity.pdbx_description
1 polymer ?
#
loop_
_entity_poly.entity_id
_entity_poly.type
_entity_poly.pdbx_seq_one_letter_code
_entity_poly.pdbx_strand_id
1 'polypeptide(L)'
;MVSSFLRERGLALSEEKTKITFITKGFDFLGCNVRRYSKKLFITPSKESIKRFLKKARALIKANIGSTQAVVIKALNSLLRGWGNYYRHVCAKKAFSKIDNEIWHSLWKWAKKRHPRKGLHWIKNRYFKVMNHRQWVFATSVCKNKPKGIRFMSLLKLSDIPIRRHVKIRADANPLDLKWKKYFDERVAKTKMLTSSFSREGSLLLVSPLKVLFSEES
;
A
#
# COMPACT_ATOMS: atom_id res chain seq x y z
N MET A 1 9.59 -9.88 35.54
CA MET A 1 9.63 -8.83 34.47
C MET A 1 9.83 -9.50 33.11
N VAL A 2 9.54 -8.83 31.99
CA VAL A 2 9.74 -9.42 30.64
C VAL A 2 11.18 -9.90 30.42
N SER A 3 12.17 -9.21 30.99
CA SER A 3 13.58 -9.60 30.94
C SER A 3 13.88 -10.95 31.60
N SER A 4 13.30 -11.23 32.78
CA SER A 4 13.50 -12.50 33.48
C SER A 4 12.87 -13.67 32.71
N PHE A 5 11.67 -13.46 32.16
CA PHE A 5 10.97 -14.44 31.32
C PHE A 5 11.74 -14.82 30.05
N LEU A 6 12.41 -13.85 29.41
CA LEU A 6 13.23 -14.10 28.22
C LEU A 6 14.55 -14.80 28.55
N ARG A 7 15.16 -14.47 29.70
CA ARG A 7 16.44 -15.03 30.14
C ARG A 7 16.37 -16.54 30.35
N GLU A 8 15.28 -17.04 30.95
CA GLU A 8 15.02 -18.48 31.10
C GLU A 8 15.03 -19.24 29.76
N ARG A 9 14.77 -18.54 28.64
CA ARG A 9 14.74 -19.09 27.28
C ARG A 9 16.00 -18.76 26.47
N GLY A 10 17.05 -18.26 27.12
CA GLY A 10 18.31 -17.90 26.47
C GLY A 10 18.24 -16.62 25.61
N LEU A 11 17.23 -15.76 25.81
CA LEU A 11 17.07 -14.51 25.07
C LEU A 11 17.34 -13.30 25.96
N ALA A 12 17.97 -12.27 25.40
CA ALA A 12 18.21 -10.99 26.05
C ALA A 12 17.67 -9.83 25.20
N LEU A 13 17.22 -8.75 25.87
CA LEU A 13 16.83 -7.52 25.21
C LEU A 13 18.08 -6.75 24.78
N SER A 14 18.06 -6.20 23.57
CA SER A 14 19.10 -5.28 23.10
C SER A 14 18.84 -3.89 23.70
N GLU A 15 19.78 -3.38 24.50
CA GLU A 15 19.67 -2.06 25.14
C GLU A 15 19.58 -0.93 24.11
N GLU A 16 20.31 -1.06 23.00
CA GLU A 16 20.29 -0.08 21.90
C GLU A 16 18.90 0.04 21.24
N LYS A 17 18.18 -1.08 21.10
CA LYS A 17 16.87 -1.12 20.44
C LYS A 17 15.70 -0.89 21.41
N THR A 18 15.93 -1.05 22.71
CA THR A 18 14.89 -1.00 23.73
C THR A 18 14.82 0.41 24.32
N LYS A 19 13.73 1.12 24.07
CA LYS A 19 13.54 2.48 24.57
C LYS A 19 12.14 2.69 25.09
N ILE A 20 12.04 3.19 26.33
CA ILE A 20 10.77 3.69 26.89
C ILE A 20 10.58 5.13 26.41
N THR A 21 9.44 5.39 25.75
CA THR A 21 9.12 6.72 25.21
C THR A 21 7.71 7.15 25.56
N PHE A 22 7.53 8.44 25.78
CA PHE A 22 6.20 9.02 25.93
C PHE A 22 5.44 8.97 24.60
N ILE A 23 4.15 8.64 24.65
CA ILE A 23 3.28 8.55 23.46
C ILE A 23 3.19 9.87 22.66
N THR A 24 3.49 11.01 23.31
CA THR A 24 3.56 12.34 22.68
C THR A 24 4.82 12.54 21.85
N LYS A 25 5.94 11.89 22.21
CA LYS A 25 7.15 11.81 21.39
C LYS A 25 6.93 10.82 20.24
N GLY A 26 6.25 9.71 20.53
CA GLY A 26 5.93 8.65 19.59
C GLY A 26 7.10 7.71 19.31
N PHE A 27 6.81 6.61 18.62
CA PHE A 27 7.80 5.60 18.25
C PHE A 27 7.42 4.93 16.93
N ASP A 28 8.40 4.29 16.29
CA ASP A 28 8.20 3.53 15.06
C ASP A 28 8.02 2.04 15.37
N PHE A 29 6.98 1.44 14.79
CA PHE A 29 6.67 0.01 14.93
C PHE A 29 6.06 -0.53 13.64
N LEU A 30 6.59 -1.63 13.12
CA LEU A 30 6.16 -2.27 11.86
C LEU A 30 6.02 -1.29 10.69
N GLY A 31 6.96 -0.35 10.60
CA GLY A 31 7.00 0.68 9.57
C GLY A 31 5.96 1.79 9.71
N CYS A 32 5.24 1.87 10.83
CA CYS A 32 4.33 2.95 11.19
C CYS A 32 4.91 3.79 12.33
N ASN A 33 4.73 5.11 12.28
CA ASN A 33 4.95 6.00 13.41
C ASN A 33 3.65 6.14 14.20
N VAL A 34 3.70 5.81 15.49
CA VAL A 34 2.59 5.93 16.43
C VAL A 34 2.87 7.12 17.33
N ARG A 35 2.04 8.17 17.23
CA ARG A 35 2.23 9.40 18.01
C ARG A 35 0.90 10.05 18.37
N ARG A 36 0.75 10.44 19.64
CA ARG A 36 -0.39 11.22 20.11
C ARG A 36 -0.11 12.72 19.99
N TYR A 37 -1.01 13.41 19.31
CA TYR A 37 -1.04 14.86 19.20
C TYR A 37 -2.23 15.38 20.01
N SER A 38 -1.94 16.09 21.10
CA SER A 38 -2.94 16.52 22.08
C SER A 38 -3.82 15.36 22.53
N LYS A 39 -5.11 15.33 22.15
CA LYS A 39 -6.07 14.26 22.50
C LYS A 39 -6.21 13.16 21.44
N LYS A 40 -5.56 13.27 20.27
CA LYS A 40 -5.75 12.35 19.13
C LYS A 40 -4.51 11.51 18.83
N LEU A 41 -4.69 10.21 18.63
CA LEU A 41 -3.63 9.30 18.20
C LEU A 41 -3.56 9.25 16.67
N PHE A 42 -2.38 9.54 16.12
CA PHE A 42 -2.09 9.38 14.71
C PHE A 42 -1.12 8.23 14.50
N ILE A 43 -1.56 7.26 13.69
CA ILE A 43 -0.70 6.20 13.16
C ILE A 43 -0.48 6.54 11.70
N THR A 44 0.77 6.81 11.32
CA THR A 44 1.16 7.21 9.97
C THR A 44 2.28 6.32 9.46
N PRO A 45 2.50 6.17 8.15
CA PRO A 45 3.69 5.51 7.65
C PRO A 45 4.95 6.24 8.16
N SER A 46 5.91 5.49 8.72
CA SER A 46 7.15 6.06 9.24
C SER A 46 7.95 6.74 8.11
N LYS A 47 8.72 7.77 8.48
CA LYS A 47 9.58 8.49 7.51
C LYS A 47 10.56 7.53 6.82
N GLU A 48 11.10 6.59 7.57
CA GLU A 48 12.03 5.60 7.05
C GLU A 48 11.36 4.66 6.04
N SER A 49 10.14 4.19 6.32
CA SER A 49 9.41 3.32 5.39
C SER A 49 9.08 4.02 4.08
N ILE A 50 8.71 5.30 4.12
CA ILE A 50 8.50 6.12 2.92
C ILE A 50 9.83 6.27 2.14
N LYS A 51 10.94 6.57 2.83
CA LYS A 51 12.26 6.73 2.21
C LYS A 51 12.72 5.43 1.54
N ARG A 52 12.56 4.30 2.23
CA ARG A 52 12.91 2.96 1.73
C ARG A 52 12.08 2.60 0.50
N PHE A 53 10.78 2.86 0.53
CA PHE A 53 9.88 2.65 -0.60
C PHE A 53 10.29 3.49 -1.82
N LEU A 54 10.52 4.79 -1.64
CA LEU A 54 10.96 5.69 -2.71
C LEU A 54 12.32 5.29 -3.28
N LYS A 55 13.27 4.84 -2.44
CA LYS A 55 14.56 4.31 -2.89
C LYS A 55 14.34 3.12 -3.83
N LYS A 56 13.47 2.17 -3.45
CA LYS A 56 13.11 1.01 -4.28
C LYS A 56 12.44 1.42 -5.59
N ALA A 57 11.45 2.32 -5.54
CA ALA A 57 10.75 2.79 -6.73
C ALA A 57 11.69 3.52 -7.71
N ARG A 58 12.57 4.40 -7.21
CA ARG A 58 13.57 5.10 -8.03
C ARG A 58 14.59 4.16 -8.64
N ALA A 59 15.06 3.16 -7.88
CA ALA A 59 15.97 2.14 -8.39
C ALA A 59 15.32 1.34 -9.53
N LEU A 60 14.06 0.94 -9.38
CA LEU A 60 13.28 0.26 -10.40
C LEU A 60 13.14 1.11 -11.68
N ILE A 61 12.81 2.39 -11.54
CA ILE A 61 12.73 3.32 -12.68
C ILE A 61 14.10 3.46 -13.37
N LYS A 62 15.18 3.61 -12.60
CA LYS A 62 16.54 3.76 -13.14
C LYS A 62 17.00 2.49 -13.87
N ALA A 63 16.70 1.31 -13.34
CA ALA A 63 17.03 0.04 -13.98
C ALA A 63 16.29 -0.15 -15.32
N ASN A 64 15.10 0.46 -15.46
CA ASN A 64 14.25 0.31 -16.64
C ASN A 64 14.37 1.50 -17.62
N ILE A 65 15.53 2.15 -17.74
CA ILE A 65 15.74 3.27 -18.68
C ILE A 65 15.47 2.87 -20.13
N GLY A 66 15.91 1.68 -20.56
CA GLY A 66 15.69 1.16 -21.92
C GLY A 66 14.31 0.53 -22.15
N SER A 67 13.70 -0.02 -21.10
CA SER A 67 12.46 -0.82 -21.16
C SER A 67 11.26 -0.05 -21.71
N THR A 68 10.28 -0.72 -22.32
CA THR A 68 9.08 -0.03 -22.80
C THR A 68 8.29 0.62 -21.65
N GLN A 69 7.54 1.68 -21.97
CA GLN A 69 6.69 2.37 -21.00
C GLN A 69 5.73 1.40 -20.29
N ALA A 70 5.21 0.41 -21.02
CA ALA A 70 4.31 -0.60 -20.49
C ALA A 70 4.97 -1.43 -19.37
N VAL A 71 6.22 -1.86 -19.56
CA VAL A 71 6.97 -2.62 -18.55
C VAL A 71 7.18 -1.79 -17.28
N VAL A 72 7.54 -0.52 -17.43
CA VAL A 72 7.72 0.39 -16.28
C VAL A 72 6.43 0.57 -15.50
N ILE A 73 5.30 0.79 -16.19
CA ILE A 73 3.98 0.93 -15.55
C ILE A 73 3.60 -0.35 -14.81
N LYS A 74 3.74 -1.52 -15.43
CA LYS A 74 3.40 -2.80 -14.80
C LYS A 74 4.21 -3.03 -13.53
N ALA A 75 5.52 -2.81 -13.60
CA ALA A 75 6.43 -2.98 -12.47
C ALA A 75 6.11 -2.00 -11.33
N LEU A 76 5.93 -0.71 -11.62
CA LEU A 76 5.54 0.28 -10.60
C LEU A 76 4.15 0.00 -10.02
N ASN A 77 3.17 -0.40 -10.82
CA ASN A 77 1.82 -0.68 -10.35
C ASN A 77 1.80 -1.83 -9.34
N SER A 78 2.61 -2.88 -9.55
CA SER A 78 2.73 -3.97 -8.57
C SER A 78 3.26 -3.47 -7.23
N LEU A 79 4.29 -2.63 -7.26
CA LEU A 79 4.94 -2.06 -6.08
C LEU A 79 4.01 -1.09 -5.34
N LEU A 80 3.34 -0.19 -6.07
CA LEU A 80 2.40 0.79 -5.52
C LEU A 80 1.17 0.12 -4.93
N ARG A 81 0.61 -0.87 -5.62
CA ARG A 81 -0.56 -1.59 -5.13
C ARG A 81 -0.26 -2.31 -3.82
N GLY A 82 0.86 -3.03 -3.72
CA GLY A 82 1.25 -3.71 -2.49
C GLY A 82 1.43 -2.75 -1.32
N TRP A 83 2.20 -1.68 -1.52
CA TRP A 83 2.46 -0.70 -0.46
C TRP A 83 1.22 0.08 -0.06
N GLY A 84 0.40 0.49 -1.03
CA GLY A 84 -0.87 1.16 -0.80
C GLY A 84 -1.86 0.28 -0.04
N ASN A 85 -1.96 -1.00 -0.37
CA ASN A 85 -2.82 -1.94 0.35
C ASN A 85 -2.37 -2.17 1.80
N TYR A 86 -1.06 -2.23 2.06
CA TYR A 86 -0.54 -2.36 3.41
C TYR A 86 -0.88 -1.13 4.28
N TYR A 87 -0.64 0.08 3.76
CA TYR A 87 -0.84 1.32 4.53
C TYR A 87 -2.26 1.91 4.44
N ARG A 88 -3.19 1.31 3.69
CA ARG A 88 -4.57 1.83 3.57
C ARG A 88 -5.34 1.86 4.90
N HIS A 89 -4.84 1.16 5.92
CA HIS A 89 -5.49 1.05 7.23
C HIS A 89 -5.07 2.15 8.21
N VAL A 90 -4.03 2.91 7.90
CA VAL A 90 -3.50 3.99 8.74
C VAL A 90 -3.75 5.37 8.14
N CYS A 91 -3.34 6.45 8.82
CA CYS A 91 -3.46 7.82 8.31
C CYS A 91 -2.43 8.08 7.19
N ALA A 92 -2.63 7.49 6.00
CA ALA A 92 -1.62 7.44 4.95
C ALA A 92 -1.81 8.44 3.78
N LYS A 93 -2.95 9.14 3.68
CA LYS A 93 -3.23 10.02 2.52
C LYS A 93 -2.14 11.04 2.22
N LYS A 94 -1.59 11.70 3.25
CA LYS A 94 -0.47 12.65 3.07
C LYS A 94 0.80 11.97 2.53
N ALA A 95 1.09 10.76 3.01
CA ALA A 95 2.21 9.97 2.51
C ALA A 95 1.97 9.49 1.06
N PHE A 96 0.74 9.11 0.73
CA PHE A 96 0.33 8.69 -0.61
C PHE A 96 0.58 9.81 -1.62
N SER A 97 0.07 11.02 -1.35
CA SER A 97 0.29 12.17 -2.23
C SER A 97 1.77 12.53 -2.37
N LYS A 98 2.54 12.46 -1.29
CA LYS A 98 3.99 12.70 -1.34
C LYS A 98 4.70 11.69 -2.26
N ILE A 99 4.37 10.42 -2.13
CA ILE A 99 4.96 9.35 -2.95
C ILE A 99 4.56 9.51 -4.42
N ASP A 100 3.29 9.80 -4.70
CA ASP A 100 2.81 10.04 -6.07
C ASP A 100 3.61 11.16 -6.75
N ASN A 101 3.85 12.28 -6.04
CA ASN A 101 4.64 13.41 -6.56
C ASN A 101 6.10 13.01 -6.82
N GLU A 102 6.74 12.32 -5.89
CA GLU A 102 8.14 11.87 -6.01
C GLU A 102 8.35 10.88 -7.16
N ILE A 103 7.38 9.98 -7.36
CA ILE A 103 7.39 9.05 -8.49
C ILE A 103 7.17 9.81 -9.80
N TRP A 104 6.26 10.78 -9.83
CA TRP A 104 6.06 11.63 -11.01
C TRP A 104 7.34 12.35 -11.42
N HIS A 105 8.06 12.99 -10.49
CA HIS A 105 9.35 13.63 -10.78
C HIS A 105 10.39 12.63 -11.31
N SER A 106 10.41 11.42 -10.75
CA SER A 106 11.32 10.35 -11.19
C SER A 106 11.00 9.88 -12.60
N LEU A 107 9.71 9.74 -12.93
CA LEU A 107 9.23 9.37 -14.28
C LEU A 107 9.46 10.49 -15.29
N TRP A 108 9.33 11.76 -14.90
CA TRP A 108 9.67 12.90 -15.75
C TRP A 108 11.15 12.90 -16.12
N LYS A 109 12.04 12.68 -15.13
CA LYS A 109 13.48 12.53 -15.38
C LYS A 109 13.80 11.34 -16.27
N TRP A 110 13.12 10.21 -16.05
CA TRP A 110 13.25 9.03 -16.90
C TRP A 110 12.85 9.32 -18.35
N ALA A 111 11.71 9.98 -18.57
CA ALA A 111 11.22 10.34 -19.90
C ALA A 111 12.16 11.31 -20.63
N LYS A 112 12.68 12.32 -19.92
CA LYS A 112 13.71 13.25 -20.42
C LYS A 112 14.99 12.54 -20.83
N LYS A 113 15.50 11.65 -19.98
CA LYS A 113 16.77 10.95 -20.24
C LYS A 113 16.72 10.09 -21.49
N ARG A 114 15.55 9.55 -21.85
CA ARG A 114 15.37 8.75 -23.06
C ARG A 114 15.39 9.54 -24.36
N HIS A 115 15.10 10.84 -24.30
CA HIS A 115 14.91 11.66 -25.48
C HIS A 115 15.66 12.99 -25.34
N PRO A 116 17.01 12.96 -25.31
CA PRO A 116 17.81 14.17 -25.12
C PRO A 116 17.63 15.20 -26.24
N ARG A 117 17.26 14.75 -27.46
CA ARG A 117 17.08 15.62 -28.64
C ARG A 117 15.63 16.05 -28.88
N LYS A 118 14.67 15.69 -28.02
CA LYS A 118 13.25 16.05 -28.21
C LYS A 118 12.84 17.14 -27.23
N GLY A 119 12.00 18.06 -27.69
CA GLY A 119 11.45 19.12 -26.86
C GLY A 119 10.55 18.62 -25.73
N LEU A 120 10.45 19.39 -24.65
CA LEU A 120 9.69 19.00 -23.45
C LEU A 120 8.20 18.77 -23.73
N HIS A 121 7.61 19.53 -24.65
CA HIS A 121 6.22 19.37 -25.07
C HIS A 121 5.98 18.00 -25.75
N TRP A 122 6.91 17.58 -26.62
CA TRP A 122 6.85 16.27 -27.24
C TRP A 122 6.93 15.15 -26.20
N ILE A 123 7.82 15.28 -25.21
CA ILE A 123 7.98 14.31 -24.12
C ILE A 123 6.70 14.20 -23.29
N LYS A 124 6.10 15.35 -22.92
CA LYS A 124 4.80 15.39 -22.26
C LYS A 124 3.77 14.61 -23.07
N ASN A 125 3.57 14.97 -24.34
CA ASN A 125 2.53 14.36 -25.17
C ASN A 125 2.78 12.88 -25.45
N ARG A 126 4.04 12.44 -25.50
CA ARG A 126 4.39 11.03 -25.73
C ARG A 126 4.02 10.15 -24.55
N TYR A 127 4.40 10.54 -23.32
CA TYR A 127 4.33 9.68 -22.14
C TYR A 127 3.19 9.99 -21.18
N PHE A 128 2.73 11.24 -21.17
CA PHE A 128 1.74 11.74 -20.23
C PHE A 128 0.46 12.12 -20.97
N LYS A 129 -0.63 11.45 -20.62
CA LYS A 129 -1.93 11.59 -21.26
C LYS A 129 -2.90 12.33 -20.35
N VAL A 130 -3.97 12.83 -20.97
CA VAL A 130 -5.16 13.31 -20.26
C VAL A 130 -6.13 12.14 -20.16
N MET A 131 -6.54 11.78 -18.95
CA MET A 131 -7.48 10.68 -18.71
C MET A 131 -8.42 11.06 -17.56
N ASN A 132 -9.74 10.85 -17.72
CA ASN A 132 -10.75 11.10 -16.69
C ASN A 132 -10.57 12.47 -16.00
N HIS A 133 -10.44 13.53 -16.80
CA HIS A 133 -10.19 14.92 -16.38
C HIS A 133 -8.85 15.19 -15.69
N ARG A 134 -7.97 14.19 -15.57
CA ARG A 134 -6.63 14.35 -15.01
C ARG A 134 -5.63 14.54 -16.13
N GLN A 135 -4.85 15.61 -16.05
CA GLN A 135 -3.67 15.79 -16.88
C GLN A 135 -2.47 15.07 -16.27
N TRP A 136 -1.40 14.94 -17.05
CA TRP A 136 -0.13 14.38 -16.60
C TRP A 136 -0.20 12.93 -16.11
N VAL A 137 -1.09 12.12 -16.69
CA VAL A 137 -1.22 10.70 -16.35
C VAL A 137 -0.20 9.90 -17.14
N PHE A 138 0.77 9.28 -16.46
CA PHE A 138 1.74 8.40 -17.11
C PHE A 138 1.03 7.15 -17.62
N ALA A 139 0.82 7.08 -18.94
CA ALA A 139 -0.01 6.05 -19.56
C ALA A 139 0.45 5.74 -20.98
N THR A 140 0.21 4.51 -21.40
CA THR A 140 0.54 4.02 -22.75
C THR A 140 -0.60 3.18 -23.29
N SER A 141 -0.80 3.20 -24.60
CA SER A 141 -1.76 2.31 -25.27
C SER A 141 -1.19 0.89 -25.29
N VAL A 142 -2.05 -0.08 -25.01
CA VAL A 142 -1.75 -1.51 -25.12
C VAL A 142 -2.69 -2.05 -26.19
N CYS A 143 -2.15 -2.27 -27.39
CA CYS A 143 -2.88 -2.96 -28.45
C CYS A 143 -3.08 -4.42 -28.00
N LYS A 144 -4.33 -4.85 -27.87
CA LYS A 144 -4.64 -6.29 -27.94
C LYS A 144 -4.97 -6.58 -29.40
N ASN A 145 -4.55 -7.74 -29.91
CA ASN A 145 -4.87 -8.25 -31.25
C ASN A 145 -6.37 -8.59 -31.43
N LYS A 146 -7.28 -7.80 -30.88
CA LYS A 146 -8.73 -7.98 -30.98
C LYS A 146 -9.39 -6.68 -31.46
N PRO A 147 -10.48 -6.76 -32.23
CA PRO A 147 -11.20 -5.59 -32.78
C PRO A 147 -11.87 -4.68 -31.72
N LYS A 148 -11.66 -4.93 -30.42
CA LYS A 148 -12.26 -4.19 -29.32
C LYS A 148 -11.29 -3.15 -28.75
N GLY A 149 -11.14 -2.02 -29.46
CA GLY A 149 -10.69 -0.73 -28.94
C GLY A 149 -9.26 -0.62 -28.36
N ILE A 150 -8.69 0.58 -28.44
CA ILE A 150 -7.39 0.88 -27.80
C ILE A 150 -7.58 0.91 -26.28
N ARG A 151 -6.97 -0.06 -25.55
CA ARG A 151 -6.94 -0.03 -24.09
C ARG A 151 -5.71 0.74 -23.62
N PHE A 152 -5.88 1.65 -22.67
CA PHE A 152 -4.75 2.32 -22.01
C PHE A 152 -4.36 1.59 -20.73
N MET A 153 -3.06 1.49 -20.50
CA MET A 153 -2.49 1.12 -19.21
C MET A 153 -1.89 2.38 -18.59
N SER A 154 -2.40 2.77 -17.42
CA SER A 154 -1.95 3.94 -16.66
C SER A 154 -1.28 3.53 -15.36
N LEU A 155 -0.43 4.43 -14.86
CA LEU A 155 0.14 4.31 -13.53
C LEU A 155 -0.94 4.51 -12.46
N LEU A 156 -0.99 3.59 -11.49
CA LEU A 156 -1.82 3.70 -10.30
C LEU A 156 -1.36 4.89 -9.45
N LYS A 157 -2.29 5.72 -8.99
CA LYS A 157 -2.01 6.71 -7.95
C LYS A 157 -2.36 6.17 -6.59
N LEU A 158 -1.46 6.26 -5.62
CA LEU A 158 -1.72 5.85 -4.25
C LEU A 158 -2.84 6.70 -3.63
N SER A 159 -2.90 7.98 -3.99
CA SER A 159 -3.93 8.90 -3.53
C SER A 159 -5.36 8.45 -3.85
N ASP A 160 -5.56 7.61 -4.88
CA ASP A 160 -6.86 7.03 -5.22
C ASP A 160 -7.28 5.88 -4.31
N ILE A 161 -6.33 5.22 -3.63
CA ILE A 161 -6.63 4.09 -2.75
C ILE A 161 -7.42 4.60 -1.53
N PRO A 162 -8.64 4.11 -1.28
CA PRO A 162 -9.43 4.57 -0.15
C PRO A 162 -8.88 4.01 1.17
N ILE A 163 -8.80 4.88 2.17
CA ILE A 163 -8.42 4.51 3.54
C ILE A 163 -9.56 3.69 4.13
N ARG A 164 -9.25 2.49 4.64
CA ARG A 164 -10.21 1.60 5.28
C ARG A 164 -9.76 1.30 6.70
N ARG A 165 -10.45 1.83 7.70
CA ARG A 165 -10.09 1.57 9.11
C ARG A 165 -10.50 0.17 9.52
N HIS A 166 -9.68 -0.49 10.32
CA HIS A 166 -10.08 -1.74 10.96
C HIS A 166 -11.09 -1.44 12.06
N VAL A 167 -12.19 -2.18 12.05
CA VAL A 167 -13.14 -2.19 13.16
C VAL A 167 -12.51 -3.01 14.29
N LYS A 168 -12.44 -2.50 15.52
CA LYS A 168 -11.88 -3.27 16.65
C LYS A 168 -12.77 -4.49 16.96
N ILE A 169 -12.17 -5.61 17.37
CA ILE A 169 -12.93 -6.75 17.94
C ILE A 169 -13.30 -6.38 19.38
N ARG A 170 -14.50 -6.78 19.84
CA ARG A 170 -14.89 -6.57 21.25
C ARG A 170 -13.91 -7.35 22.13
N ALA A 171 -13.41 -6.72 23.19
CA ALA A 171 -12.34 -7.31 24.00
C ALA A 171 -12.76 -8.63 24.65
N ASP A 172 -14.02 -8.72 25.09
CA ASP A 172 -14.57 -9.90 25.76
C ASP A 172 -15.07 -10.98 24.77
N ALA A 173 -14.99 -10.72 23.45
CA ALA A 173 -15.51 -11.65 22.46
C ALA A 173 -14.52 -12.79 22.21
N ASN A 174 -14.93 -14.00 22.58
CA ASN A 174 -14.19 -15.23 22.31
C ASN A 174 -14.75 -15.94 21.07
N PRO A 175 -13.96 -16.15 20.00
CA PRO A 175 -14.39 -16.88 18.80
C PRO A 175 -14.85 -18.33 19.06
N LEU A 176 -14.38 -18.95 20.15
CA LEU A 176 -14.67 -20.34 20.49
C LEU A 176 -15.92 -20.50 21.38
N ASP A 177 -16.47 -19.40 21.88
CA ASP A 177 -17.68 -19.41 22.71
C ASP A 177 -18.92 -19.18 21.83
N LEU A 178 -19.88 -20.11 21.90
CA LEU A 178 -21.13 -20.10 21.14
C LEU A 178 -21.94 -18.81 21.35
N LYS A 179 -21.82 -18.18 22.53
CA LYS A 179 -22.46 -16.88 22.83
C LYS A 179 -22.06 -15.80 21.82
N TRP A 180 -20.85 -15.87 21.27
CA TRP A 180 -20.31 -14.87 20.34
C TRP A 180 -20.46 -15.24 18.87
N LYS A 181 -21.00 -16.43 18.55
CA LYS A 181 -21.14 -16.93 17.17
C LYS A 181 -21.82 -15.89 16.25
N LYS A 182 -22.97 -15.37 16.66
CA LYS A 182 -23.71 -14.33 15.93
C LYS A 182 -22.88 -13.07 15.63
N TYR A 183 -22.10 -12.60 16.62
CA TYR A 183 -21.23 -11.42 16.45
C TYR A 183 -20.16 -11.65 15.38
N PHE A 184 -19.52 -12.82 15.38
CA PHE A 184 -18.50 -13.15 14.37
C PHE A 184 -19.12 -13.39 12.99
N ASP A 185 -20.29 -14.02 12.90
CA ASP A 185 -21.02 -14.24 11.65
C ASP A 185 -21.39 -12.91 10.97
N GLU A 186 -22.00 -11.98 11.71
CA GLU A 186 -22.34 -10.64 11.21
C GLU A 186 -21.09 -9.88 10.75
N ARG A 187 -19.98 -10.02 11.47
CA ARG A 187 -18.71 -9.38 11.14
C ARG A 187 -18.09 -9.95 9.87
N VAL A 188 -18.17 -11.27 9.66
CA VAL A 188 -17.75 -11.93 8.42
C VAL A 188 -18.63 -11.47 7.27
N ALA A 189 -19.95 -11.42 7.44
CA ALA A 189 -20.88 -10.93 6.42
C ALA A 189 -20.58 -9.48 6.00
N LYS A 190 -20.39 -8.58 6.98
CA LYS A 190 -19.99 -7.18 6.73
C LYS A 190 -18.66 -7.08 5.99
N THR A 191 -17.69 -7.93 6.33
CA THR A 191 -16.37 -7.95 5.68
C THR A 191 -16.46 -8.46 4.24
N LYS A 192 -17.25 -9.51 3.97
CA LYS A 192 -17.49 -10.05 2.61
C LYS A 192 -18.13 -8.99 1.69
N MET A 193 -19.15 -8.27 2.19
CA MET A 193 -19.80 -7.19 1.42
C MET A 193 -18.81 -6.07 1.03
N LEU A 194 -17.94 -5.65 1.95
CA LEU A 194 -16.89 -4.63 1.69
C LEU A 194 -15.80 -5.08 0.70
N THR A 195 -15.69 -6.39 0.45
CA THR A 195 -14.70 -6.98 -0.46
C THR A 195 -15.28 -7.20 -1.86
N SER A 196 -16.56 -7.58 -1.95
CA SER A 196 -17.29 -7.78 -3.22
C SER A 196 -17.45 -6.51 -4.06
N SER A 197 -17.50 -5.33 -3.44
CA SER A 197 -17.57 -4.04 -4.13
C SER A 197 -16.28 -3.63 -4.87
N PHE A 198 -15.21 -4.44 -4.76
CA PHE A 198 -13.91 -4.16 -5.36
C PHE A 198 -13.44 -5.23 -6.37
N SER A 199 -14.25 -6.26 -6.66
CA SER A 199 -13.92 -7.30 -7.65
C SER A 199 -14.56 -7.02 -9.01
N ARG A 200 -14.04 -6.02 -9.72
CA ARG A 200 -13.94 -6.04 -11.18
C ARG A 200 -12.48 -5.72 -11.52
N GLU A 201 -11.75 -6.75 -11.94
CA GLU A 201 -10.30 -6.80 -12.23
C GLU A 201 -9.35 -7.08 -11.05
N GLY A 202 -9.01 -8.37 -10.87
CA GLY A 202 -7.70 -8.78 -10.34
C GLY A 202 -7.69 -9.30 -8.91
N SER A 203 -8.01 -10.59 -8.79
CA SER A 203 -7.94 -11.46 -7.61
C SER A 203 -6.61 -11.41 -6.83
N LEU A 204 -6.73 -11.21 -5.51
CA LEU A 204 -5.88 -11.82 -4.48
C LEU A 204 -6.77 -12.00 -3.24
N LEU A 205 -7.21 -13.24 -3.01
CA LEU A 205 -7.94 -13.67 -1.84
C LEU A 205 -7.01 -13.51 -0.63
N LEU A 206 -7.22 -12.48 0.19
CA LEU A 206 -6.86 -12.56 1.60
C LEU A 206 -7.85 -13.54 2.22
N VAL A 207 -7.47 -14.81 2.24
CA VAL A 207 -8.14 -15.85 3.01
C VAL A 207 -8.25 -15.34 4.43
N SER A 208 -9.48 -15.15 4.89
CA SER A 208 -9.77 -14.86 6.29
C SER A 208 -9.16 -15.98 7.14
N PRO A 209 -8.25 -15.71 8.11
CA PRO A 209 -7.59 -16.75 8.90
C PRO A 209 -8.56 -17.68 9.65
N LEU A 210 -9.82 -17.27 9.79
CA LEU A 210 -10.86 -18.01 10.51
C LEU A 210 -11.48 -19.17 9.71
N LYS A 211 -11.22 -19.29 8.39
CA LYS A 211 -11.78 -20.38 7.58
C LYS A 211 -11.00 -21.71 7.69
N VAL A 212 -9.80 -21.70 8.27
CA VAL A 212 -8.95 -22.90 8.40
C VAL A 212 -9.27 -23.68 9.68
N LEU A 213 -9.97 -23.08 10.65
CA LEU A 213 -10.24 -23.71 11.95
C LEU A 213 -11.58 -24.48 12.02
N PHE A 214 -12.38 -24.43 10.96
CA PHE A 214 -13.65 -25.15 10.88
C PHE A 214 -13.70 -25.91 9.54
N SER A 215 -12.88 -26.96 9.41
CA SER A 215 -13.25 -28.09 8.54
C SER A 215 -14.20 -28.96 9.35
N GLU A 216 -15.47 -28.96 8.96
CA GLU A 216 -16.47 -29.88 9.49
C GLU A 216 -16.03 -31.31 9.15
N GLU A 217 -15.69 -32.09 10.18
CA GLU A 217 -15.71 -33.54 10.11
C GLU A 217 -17.16 -33.98 9.97
N SER A 218 -17.45 -34.69 8.88
CA SER A 218 -18.58 -35.59 8.70
C SER A 218 -18.09 -36.80 7.91
#